data_AF-A0A8S4RNY7-F1
#
_entry.id   AF-A0A8S4RNY7-F1
#
_cell.length_a   1.000
_cell.length_b   1.000
_cell.length_c   1.000
_cell.angle_alpha   90.00
_cell.angle_beta   90.00
_cell.angle_gamma   90.00
#
_symmetry.space_group_name_H-M   'P 1'
#
loop_
_entity.id
_entity.type
_entity.pdbx_description
1 polymer ?
#
loop_
_entity_poly.entity_id
_entity_poly.type
_entity_poly.pdbx_seq_one_letter_code
_entity_poly.pdbx_strand_id
1 'polypeptide(L)'
;MQVLVFLSTKECYFCGEEDTPRHAIFECPACTDLRSVAQGASSNVDSQSLIARMLSSEEEWQKYAQMLRNIMVRREERERDEKEKRENT
;
A
#
# COMPACT_ATOMS: atom_id res chain seq x y z
N MET A 1 0.68 19.35 -8.53
CA MET A 1 0.31 18.29 -7.57
C MET A 1 0.47 16.97 -8.31
N GLN A 2 1.64 16.36 -8.18
CA GLN A 2 2.09 15.25 -9.04
C GLN A 2 1.63 13.94 -8.40
N VAL A 3 0.66 13.30 -9.03
CA VAL A 3 0.19 11.95 -8.69
C VAL A 3 0.81 11.01 -9.72
N LEU A 4 1.04 9.75 -9.30
CA LEU A 4 1.47 8.56 -10.06
C LEU A 4 2.95 8.18 -9.90
N VAL A 5 3.30 7.66 -8.72
CA VAL A 5 4.39 6.66 -8.61
C VAL A 5 3.76 5.32 -8.98
N PHE A 6 3.73 5.05 -10.28
CA PHE A 6 3.40 3.73 -10.81
C PHE A 6 4.71 2.96 -10.93
N LEU A 7 4.88 1.93 -10.10
CA LEU A 7 5.40 0.62 -10.49
C LEU A 7 6.51 0.67 -11.56
N SER A 8 7.67 1.26 -11.22
CA SER A 8 8.81 1.30 -12.14
C SER A 8 9.32 -0.13 -12.46
N THR A 9 8.99 -1.11 -11.61
CA THR A 9 9.38 -2.51 -11.75
C THR A 9 8.18 -3.45 -11.81
N LYS A 10 8.36 -4.57 -12.52
CA LYS A 10 7.37 -5.66 -12.56
C LYS A 10 7.26 -6.42 -11.23
N GLU A 11 8.30 -6.32 -10.39
CA GLU A 11 8.44 -7.06 -9.14
C GLU A 11 8.48 -6.10 -7.95
N CYS A 12 7.88 -6.53 -6.84
CA CYS A 12 7.81 -5.79 -5.60
C CYS A 12 9.15 -5.85 -4.87
N TYR A 13 9.77 -4.70 -4.58
CA TYR A 13 11.05 -4.62 -3.87
C TYR A 13 11.05 -5.23 -2.46
N PHE A 14 9.87 -5.47 -1.86
CA PHE A 14 9.76 -6.06 -0.53
C PHE A 14 9.75 -7.59 -0.54
N CYS A 15 9.14 -8.23 -1.53
CA CYS A 15 8.89 -9.67 -1.51
C CYS A 15 9.11 -10.39 -2.84
N GLY A 16 9.41 -9.68 -3.92
CA GLY A 16 9.69 -10.26 -5.24
C GLY A 16 8.46 -10.69 -6.05
N GLU A 17 7.26 -10.64 -5.49
CA GLU A 17 6.01 -10.92 -6.20
C GLU A 17 5.68 -9.85 -7.25
N GLU A 18 4.76 -10.14 -8.17
CA GLU A 18 4.30 -9.18 -9.18
C GLU A 18 3.75 -7.91 -8.52
N ASP A 19 4.31 -6.76 -8.87
CA ASP A 19 3.93 -5.51 -8.23
C ASP A 19 2.68 -4.92 -8.86
N THR A 20 1.53 -5.36 -8.35
CA THR A 20 0.21 -4.87 -8.75
C THR A 20 -0.39 -4.00 -7.64
N PRO A 21 -1.37 -3.11 -7.95
CA PRO A 21 -2.09 -2.38 -6.90
C PRO A 21 -2.79 -3.32 -5.90
N ARG A 22 -3.29 -4.46 -6.40
CA ARG A 22 -3.88 -5.51 -5.55
C ARG A 22 -2.84 -6.05 -4.58
N HIS A 23 -1.66 -6.40 -5.11
CA HIS A 23 -0.56 -6.89 -4.28
C HIS A 23 -0.15 -5.84 -3.25
N ALA A 24 0.08 -4.60 -3.68
CA ALA A 24 0.50 -3.50 -2.82
C ALA A 24 -0.45 -3.26 -1.64
N ILE A 25 -1.75 -3.29 -1.88
CA ILE A 25 -2.75 -2.94 -0.87
C ILE A 25 -3.10 -4.15 0.00
N PHE A 26 -3.37 -5.31 -0.60
CA PHE A 26 -4.03 -6.42 0.09
C PHE A 26 -3.12 -7.60 0.44
N GLU A 27 -2.03 -7.82 -0.31
CA GLU A 27 -1.30 -9.10 -0.24
C GLU A 27 0.13 -8.94 0.26
N CYS A 28 0.78 -7.80 -0.02
CA CYS A 28 2.18 -7.55 0.29
C CYS A 28 2.46 -7.74 1.79
N PRO A 29 3.31 -8.69 2.20
CA PRO A 29 3.59 -8.97 3.61
C PRO A 29 4.15 -7.77 4.37
N ALA A 30 4.92 -6.91 3.69
CA ALA A 30 5.54 -5.71 4.26
C ALA A 30 4.54 -4.59 4.63
N CYS A 31 3.27 -4.75 4.27
CA CYS A 31 2.19 -3.82 4.61
C CYS A 31 1.16 -4.42 5.59
N THR A 32 1.46 -5.60 6.17
CA THR A 32 0.55 -6.30 7.09
C THR A 32 0.29 -5.52 8.36
N ASP A 33 1.30 -4.84 8.90
CA ASP A 33 1.19 -3.93 10.04
C ASP A 33 0.21 -2.78 9.75
N LEU A 34 0.35 -2.11 8.61
CA LEU A 34 -0.52 -1.00 8.21
C LEU A 34 -1.97 -1.45 8.01
N ARG A 35 -2.17 -2.62 7.40
CA ARG A 35 -3.50 -3.23 7.28
C ARG A 35 -4.08 -3.57 8.65
N SER A 36 -3.29 -4.16 9.54
CA SER A 36 -3.74 -4.55 10.88
C SER A 36 -4.18 -3.33 11.71
N VAL A 37 -3.44 -2.21 11.62
CA VAL A 37 -3.80 -0.95 12.28
C VAL A 37 -5.15 -0.42 11.77
N ALA A 38 -5.39 -0.46 10.45
CA ALA A 38 -6.64 0.00 9.88
C ALA A 38 -7.82 -0.94 10.11
N GLN A 39 -7.57 -2.24 10.20
CA GLN A 39 -8.61 -3.25 10.40
C GLN A 39 -9.05 -3.35 11.87
N GLY A 40 -8.13 -3.09 12.82
CA GLY A 40 -8.40 -3.29 14.25
C GLY A 40 -8.82 -4.74 14.53
N ALA A 41 -9.90 -4.93 15.31
CA ALA A 41 -10.46 -6.26 15.59
C ALA A 41 -11.41 -6.79 14.50
N SER A 42 -11.51 -6.11 13.35
CA SER A 42 -12.47 -6.45 12.31
C SER A 42 -11.96 -7.49 11.32
N SER A 43 -12.87 -8.10 10.55
CA SER A 43 -12.54 -9.03 9.47
C SER A 43 -11.65 -8.40 8.41
N ASN A 44 -10.76 -9.22 7.83
CA ASN A 44 -9.83 -8.82 6.78
C ASN A 44 -10.52 -7.99 5.69
N VAL A 45 -9.93 -6.84 5.38
CA VAL A 45 -10.39 -5.97 4.28
C VAL A 45 -9.85 -6.52 2.98
N ASP A 46 -10.76 -6.84 2.08
CA ASP A 46 -10.48 -7.26 0.72
C ASP A 46 -10.86 -6.15 -0.28
N SER A 47 -10.57 -6.39 -1.56
CA SER A 47 -10.85 -5.43 -2.62
C SER A 47 -12.33 -5.08 -2.78
N GLN A 48 -13.23 -5.98 -2.37
CA GLN A 48 -14.68 -5.81 -2.55
C GLN A 48 -15.29 -5.02 -1.39
N SER A 49 -14.77 -5.22 -0.18
CA SER A 49 -15.25 -4.59 1.05
C SER A 49 -14.63 -3.23 1.32
N LEU A 50 -13.41 -2.95 0.82
CA LEU A 50 -12.70 -1.70 1.11
C LEU A 50 -13.56 -0.46 0.81
N ILE A 51 -14.12 -0.36 -0.41
CA ILE A 51 -14.91 0.80 -0.81
C ILE A 51 -16.19 0.92 0.02
N ALA A 52 -16.88 -0.19 0.27
CA ALA A 52 -18.08 -0.20 1.11
C ALA A 52 -17.79 0.30 2.53
N ARG A 53 -16.64 -0.06 3.11
CA ARG A 53 -16.22 0.42 4.43
C ARG A 53 -15.84 1.89 4.40
N MET A 54 -15.10 2.32 3.40
CA MET A 54 -14.77 3.75 3.21
C MET A 54 -16.02 4.62 3.08
N LEU A 55 -17.09 4.12 2.48
CA LEU A 55 -18.35 4.85 2.33
C LEU A 55 -19.29 4.75 3.54
N SER A 56 -18.94 3.93 4.54
CA SER A 56 -19.82 3.70 5.70
C SER A 56 -19.86 4.86 6.69
N SER A 57 -18.74 5.58 6.84
CA SER A 57 -18.63 6.79 7.67
C SER A 57 -17.41 7.61 7.27
N GLU A 58 -17.40 8.89 7.64
CA GLU A 58 -16.22 9.74 7.46
C GLU A 58 -15.01 9.22 8.26
N GLU A 59 -15.24 8.64 9.44
CA GLU A 59 -14.19 8.05 10.26
C GLU A 59 -13.52 6.87 9.54
N GLU A 60 -14.30 5.93 9.01
CA GLU A 60 -13.76 4.77 8.27
C GLU A 60 -13.12 5.24 6.95
N TRP A 61 -13.67 6.27 6.28
CA TRP A 61 -13.01 6.91 5.14
C TRP A 61 -11.61 7.39 5.50
N GLN A 62 -11.47 8.21 6.55
CA GLN A 62 -10.19 8.77 6.96
C GLN A 62 -9.19 7.68 7.34
N LYS A 63 -9.66 6.65 8.06
CA LYS A 63 -8.85 5.52 8.49
C LYS A 63 -8.25 4.75 7.31
N TYR A 64 -9.06 4.32 6.35
CA TYR A 64 -8.57 3.57 5.20
C TYR A 64 -7.83 4.45 4.19
N ALA A 65 -8.23 5.72 4.03
CA ALA A 65 -7.47 6.66 3.21
C ALA A 65 -6.06 6.87 3.79
N GLN A 66 -5.94 6.97 5.12
CA GLN A 66 -4.64 7.05 5.78
C GLN A 66 -3.82 5.77 5.62
N MET A 67 -4.44 4.61 5.75
CA MET A 67 -3.78 3.32 5.49
C MET A 67 -3.19 3.27 4.07
N LEU A 68 -4.00 3.61 3.06
CA LEU A 68 -3.57 3.62 1.66
C LEU A 68 -2.42 4.61 1.44
N ARG A 69 -2.50 5.81 2.03
CA ARG A 69 -1.41 6.79 1.97
C ARG A 69 -0.12 6.24 2.57
N ASN A 70 -0.18 5.63 3.75
CA ASN A 70 1.00 5.06 4.42
C ASN A 70 1.63 3.92 3.61
N ILE A 71 0.82 3.08 2.97
CA ILE A 71 1.30 2.02 2.07
C ILE A 71 2.06 2.63 0.89
N MET A 72 1.51 3.67 0.27
CA MET A 72 2.15 4.34 -0.87
C MET A 72 3.46 5.02 -0.47
N VAL A 73 3.49 5.76 0.64
CA VAL A 73 4.72 6.41 1.13
C VAL A 73 5.82 5.40 1.40
N ARG A 74 5.53 4.32 2.13
CA ARG A 74 6.51 3.27 2.42
C ARG A 74 7.07 2.63 1.15
N ARG A 75 6.24 2.47 0.13
CA ARG A 75 6.65 1.89 -1.16
C ARG A 75 7.51 2.86 -1.96
N GLU A 76 7.12 4.12 -2.03
CA GLU A 76 7.90 5.17 -2.68
C GLU A 76 9.30 5.31 -2.05
N GLU A 77 9.38 5.31 -0.72
CA GLU A 77 10.66 5.33 0.01
C GLU A 77 11.56 4.17 -0.41
N ARG A 78 10.99 2.95 -0.48
CA ARG A 78 11.76 1.79 -0.91
C ARG A 78 12.20 1.86 -2.37
N GLU A 79 11.33 2.30 -3.27
CA GLU A 79 11.68 2.49 -4.69
C GLU A 79 12.81 3.53 -4.86
N ARG A 80 12.79 4.59 -4.05
CA ARG A 80 13.82 5.62 -4.01
C ARG A 80 15.16 5.06 -3.54
N ASP A 81 15.19 4.33 -2.43
CA ASP A 81 16.40 3.71 -1.90
C ASP A 81 17.04 2.75 -2.92
N GLU A 82 16.23 1.95 -3.61
CA GLU A 82 16.73 1.01 -4.62
C GLU A 82 17.24 1.72 -5.88
N LYS A 83 16.63 2.86 -6.25
CA LYS A 83 17.13 3.70 -7.35
C LYS A 83 18.48 4.33 -7.00
N GLU A 84 18.63 4.89 -5.80
CA GLU A 84 19.89 5.49 -5.34
C GLU A 84 21.02 4.45 -5.28
N LYS A 85 20.73 3.21 -4.84
CA LYS A 85 21.71 2.11 -4.88
C LYS A 85 22.17 1.79 -6.30
N ARG A 86 21.24 1.74 -7.27
CA ARG A 86 21.55 1.45 -8.68
C ARG A 86 22.37 2.55 -9.35
N GLU A 87 22.18 3.80 -8.98
CA GLU A 87 22.92 4.94 -9.56
C GLU A 87 24.33 5.08 -8.96
N ASN A 88 24.56 4.54 -7.76
CA ASN A 88 25.86 4.56 -7.08
C ASN A 88 26.70 3.29 -7.29
N THR A 89 26.24 2.36 -8.15
CA THR A 89 26.94 1.12 -8.51
C THR A 89 27.36 1.16 -9.97
#